data_AF-A0A3R6R9P5-F1
#
_entry.id   AF-A0A3R6R9P5-F1
#
_cell.length_a   1.000
_cell.length_b   1.000
_cell.length_c   1.000
_cell.angle_alpha   90.00
_cell.angle_beta   90.00
_cell.angle_gamma   90.00
#
_symmetry.space_group_name_H-M   'P 1'
#
loop_
_entity.id
_entity.type
_entity.pdbx_description
1 polymer ?
#
loop_
_entity_poly.entity_id
_entity_poly.type
_entity_poly.pdbx_seq_one_letter_code
_entity_poly.pdbx_strand_id
1 'polypeptide(L)'
;MAQSAQKEKTLLSDRIPRDTEHERYHPELEEELKECLFCLRQNEMMFDLEVDTDLIEQHIYERQALLCRYRYLLAQARELGLHTILQKYQPMGG
;
A
#
# COMPACT_ATOMS: atom_id res chain seq x y z
N MET A 1 40.18 -7.22 -14.48
CA MET A 1 39.28 -7.12 -15.65
C MET A 1 37.95 -6.61 -15.14
N ALA A 2 37.63 -5.33 -15.33
CA ALA A 2 36.38 -4.73 -14.87
C ALA A 2 35.42 -4.65 -16.06
N GLN A 3 34.34 -5.44 -16.01
CA GLN A 3 33.27 -5.40 -17.00
C GLN A 3 32.49 -4.09 -16.81
N SER A 4 32.65 -3.16 -17.75
CA SER A 4 31.83 -1.96 -17.84
C SER A 4 30.44 -2.36 -18.35
N ALA A 5 29.47 -2.49 -17.43
CA ALA A 5 28.06 -2.64 -17.77
C ALA A 5 27.59 -1.38 -18.54
N GLN A 6 27.19 -1.57 -19.80
CA GLN A 6 26.73 -0.50 -20.67
C GLN A 6 25.34 -0.04 -20.20
N LYS A 7 25.28 1.13 -19.55
CA LYS A 7 24.02 1.81 -19.17
C LYS A 7 23.30 2.28 -20.44
N GLU A 8 22.07 1.82 -20.67
CA GLU A 8 21.25 2.22 -21.82
C GLU A 8 21.08 3.75 -21.87
N LYS A 9 21.30 4.32 -23.07
CA LYS A 9 21.26 5.77 -23.31
C LYS A 9 19.80 6.25 -23.36
N THR A 10 19.29 6.74 -22.25
CA THR A 10 18.01 7.46 -22.17
C THR A 10 18.16 8.93 -22.54
N LEU A 11 17.11 9.55 -23.07
CA LEU A 11 17.08 10.97 -23.50
C LEU A 11 17.17 12.00 -22.36
N LEU A 12 17.17 11.55 -21.10
CA LEU A 12 17.19 12.41 -19.92
C LEU A 12 18.64 12.76 -19.52
N SER A 13 18.87 14.02 -19.13
CA SER A 13 20.17 14.49 -18.66
C SER A 13 20.59 13.83 -17.34
N ASP A 14 21.88 13.53 -17.17
CA ASP A 14 22.46 12.98 -15.93
C ASP A 14 22.33 13.89 -14.69
N ARG A 15 21.84 15.13 -14.87
CA ARG A 15 21.64 16.11 -13.79
C ARG A 15 20.41 15.84 -12.92
N ILE A 16 19.47 15.02 -13.40
CA ILE A 16 18.26 14.67 -12.67
C ILE A 16 18.42 13.24 -12.16
N PRO A 17 18.40 13.01 -10.83
CA PRO A 17 18.37 11.66 -10.28
C PRO A 17 17.21 10.89 -10.89
N ARG A 18 17.49 9.74 -11.52
CA ARG A 18 16.42 8.89 -12.05
C ARG A 18 15.64 8.32 -10.86
N ASP A 19 14.33 8.50 -10.91
CA ASP A 19 13.46 7.80 -9.99
C ASP A 19 13.54 6.30 -10.30
N THR A 20 13.98 5.54 -9.30
CA THR A 20 14.15 4.09 -9.37
C THR A 20 12.98 3.37 -8.69
N GLU A 21 11.96 4.09 -8.21
CA GLU A 21 10.75 3.49 -7.63
C GLU A 21 10.05 2.57 -8.62
N HIS A 22 10.03 2.92 -9.91
CA HIS A 22 9.43 2.06 -10.94
C HIS A 22 10.11 0.69 -11.02
N GLU A 23 11.42 0.63 -10.82
CA GLU A 23 12.18 -0.63 -10.82
C GLU A 23 11.86 -1.50 -9.58
N ARG A 24 11.40 -0.87 -8.49
CA ARG A 24 11.00 -1.52 -7.24
C ARG A 24 9.48 -1.73 -7.15
N TYR A 25 8.73 -1.39 -8.19
CA TYR A 25 7.27 -1.41 -8.13
C TYR A 25 6.73 -2.84 -8.07
N HIS A 26 5.89 -3.10 -7.07
CA HIS A 26 5.22 -4.37 -6.87
C HIS A 26 3.71 -4.19 -7.06
N PRO A 27 3.15 -4.57 -8.23
CA PRO A 27 1.73 -4.37 -8.51
C PRO A 27 0.82 -5.14 -7.54
N GLU A 28 1.23 -6.34 -7.14
CA GLU A 28 0.51 -7.19 -6.17
C GLU A 28 0.35 -6.48 -4.82
N LEU A 29 1.39 -5.79 -4.35
CA LEU A 29 1.34 -5.03 -3.09
C LEU A 29 0.32 -3.88 -3.17
N GLU A 30 0.26 -3.18 -4.30
CA GLU A 30 -0.74 -2.12 -4.51
C GLU A 30 -2.16 -2.69 -4.59
N GLU A 31 -2.34 -3.85 -5.22
CA GLU A 31 -3.62 -4.53 -5.30
C GLU A 31 -4.12 -5.01 -3.93
N GLU A 32 -3.27 -5.69 -3.16
CA GLU A 32 -3.59 -6.09 -1.79
C GLU A 32 -3.96 -4.90 -0.89
N LEU A 33 -3.29 -3.76 -1.06
CA LEU A 33 -3.59 -2.55 -0.31
C LEU A 33 -4.97 -1.99 -0.70
N LYS A 34 -5.33 -2.00 -1.99
CA LYS A 34 -6.68 -1.62 -2.45
C LYS A 34 -7.75 -2.54 -1.89
N GLU A 35 -7.53 -3.86 -1.95
CA GLU A 35 -8.45 -4.85 -1.40
C GLU A 35 -8.64 -4.65 0.10
N CYS A 36 -7.56 -4.45 0.85
CA CYS A 36 -7.62 -4.22 2.29
C CYS A 36 -8.43 -2.96 2.62
N LEU A 37 -8.24 -1.86 1.88
CA LEU A 37 -9.01 -0.63 2.03
C LEU A 37 -10.49 -0.80 1.64
N PHE A 38 -10.77 -1.59 0.62
CA PHE A 38 -12.13 -1.94 0.24
C PHE A 38 -12.82 -2.71 1.37
N CYS A 39 -12.17 -3.75 1.91
CA CYS A 39 -12.67 -4.52 3.05
C CYS A 39 -12.90 -3.65 4.29
N LEU A 40 -11.99 -2.72 4.60
CA LEU A 40 -12.18 -1.78 5.72
C LEU A 40 -13.45 -0.95 5.56
N ARG A 41 -13.71 -0.46 4.34
CA ARG A 41 -14.91 0.34 4.05
C ARG A 41 -16.19 -0.50 4.12
N GLN A 42 -16.14 -1.75 3.62
CA GLN A 42 -17.29 -2.66 3.71
C GLN A 42 -17.58 -3.04 5.17
N ASN A 43 -16.54 -3.33 5.95
CA ASN A 43 -16.67 -3.63 7.38
C ASN A 43 -17.27 -2.44 8.15
N GLU A 44 -16.84 -1.21 7.86
CA GLU A 44 -17.43 0.01 8.45
C GLU A 44 -18.92 0.17 8.08
N MET A 45 -19.26 0.00 6.80
CA MET A 45 -20.66 0.07 6.35
C MET A 45 -21.56 -1.00 7.00
N MET A 46 -21.05 -2.22 7.17
CA MET A 46 -21.78 -3.29 7.85
C MET A 46 -21.95 -2.99 9.34
N PHE A 47 -20.88 -2.53 9.99
CA PHE A 47 -20.90 -2.15 11.41
C PHE A 47 -21.94 -1.06 11.69
N ASP A 48 -22.04 -0.04 10.85
CA ASP A 48 -23.00 1.08 11.02
C ASP A 48 -24.47 0.64 10.97
N LEU A 49 -24.76 -0.49 10.32
CA LEU A 49 -26.13 -1.01 10.15
C LEU A 49 -26.44 -2.18 11.10
N GLU A 50 -25.43 -2.74 11.77
CA GLU A 50 -25.59 -3.91 12.61
C GLU A 50 -26.17 -3.55 13.98
N VAL A 51 -27.08 -4.40 14.46
CA VAL A 51 -27.77 -4.24 15.75
C VAL A 51 -27.61 -5.46 16.64
N ASP A 52 -27.26 -6.62 16.08
CA ASP A 52 -26.96 -7.81 16.84
C ASP A 52 -25.61 -7.66 17.56
N THR A 53 -25.61 -7.89 18.88
CA THR A 53 -24.43 -7.63 19.71
C THR A 53 -23.25 -8.54 19.39
N ASP A 54 -23.51 -9.81 19.05
CA ASP A 54 -22.46 -10.77 18.74
C ASP A 54 -21.83 -10.45 17.37
N LEU A 55 -22.65 -10.01 16.42
CA LEU A 55 -22.17 -9.57 15.09
C LEU A 55 -21.42 -8.22 15.15
N ILE A 56 -21.85 -7.28 16.00
CA ILE A 56 -21.09 -6.06 16.30
C ILE A 56 -19.70 -6.42 16.83
N GLU A 57 -19.61 -7.36 17.77
CA GLU A 57 -18.32 -7.80 18.32
C GLU A 57 -17.45 -8.46 17.24
N GLN A 58 -18.04 -9.32 16.41
CA GLN A 58 -17.37 -9.91 15.26
C GLN A 58 -16.79 -8.85 14.31
N HIS A 59 -17.57 -7.82 13.98
CA HIS A 59 -17.11 -6.73 13.10
C HIS A 59 -15.97 -5.93 13.71
N ILE A 60 -15.93 -5.75 15.05
CA ILE A 60 -14.80 -5.10 15.74
C ILE A 60 -13.51 -5.90 15.55
N TYR A 61 -13.56 -7.22 15.77
CA TYR A 61 -12.38 -8.07 15.57
C TYR A 61 -11.93 -8.12 14.11
N GLU A 62 -12.88 -8.20 13.17
CA GLU A 62 -12.58 -8.14 11.74
C GLU A 62 -11.88 -6.81 11.37
N ARG A 63 -12.39 -5.67 11.88
CA ARG A 63 -11.78 -4.35 11.67
C ARG A 63 -10.35 -4.31 12.19
N GLN A 64 -10.09 -4.87 13.37
CA GLN A 64 -8.75 -4.93 13.95
C GLN A 64 -7.79 -5.76 13.08
N ALA A 65 -8.24 -6.91 12.57
CA ALA A 65 -7.45 -7.74 11.68
C ALA A 65 -7.14 -7.02 10.36
N LEU A 66 -8.12 -6.35 9.76
CA LEU A 66 -7.94 -5.56 8.54
C LEU A 66 -6.97 -4.38 8.76
N LEU A 67 -7.08 -3.66 9.88
CA LEU A 67 -6.15 -2.59 10.22
C LEU A 67 -4.72 -3.12 10.45
N CYS A 68 -4.58 -4.31 11.04
CA CYS A 68 -3.29 -4.96 11.19
C CYS A 68 -2.66 -5.25 9.82
N ARG A 69 -3.43 -5.85 8.91
CA ARG A 69 -2.98 -6.11 7.52
C ARG A 69 -2.62 -4.83 6.79
N TYR A 70 -3.44 -3.78 6.88
CA TYR A 70 -3.18 -2.48 6.28
C TYR A 70 -1.84 -1.89 6.75
N ARG A 71 -1.58 -1.92 8.06
CA ARG A 71 -0.32 -1.42 8.64
C ARG A 71 0.89 -2.21 8.15
N TYR A 72 0.76 -3.52 8.02
CA TYR A 72 1.80 -4.39 7.47
C TYR A 72 2.12 -4.03 6.00
N LEU A 73 1.10 -3.92 5.15
CA LEU A 73 1.27 -3.58 3.73
C LEU A 73 1.92 -2.18 3.56
N LEU A 74 1.53 -1.20 4.39
CA LEU A 74 2.20 0.11 4.40
C LEU A 74 3.66 0.02 4.85
N ALA A 75 3.99 -0.82 5.83
CA ALA A 75 5.37 -1.03 6.25
C ALA A 75 6.20 -1.65 5.11
N GLN A 76 5.66 -2.64 4.42
CA GLN A 76 6.29 -3.26 3.25
C GLN A 76 6.52 -2.25 2.12
N ALA A 77 5.54 -1.38 1.82
CA ALA A 77 5.69 -0.31 0.84
C ALA A 77 6.78 0.71 1.25
N ARG A 78 6.95 0.98 2.54
CA ARG A 78 8.04 1.85 3.05
C ARG A 78 9.42 1.20 2.90
N GLU A 79 9.53 -0.09 3.19
CA GLU A 79 10.80 -0.84 3.05
C GLU A 79 11.26 -0.88 1.59
N LEU A 80 10.32 -0.96 0.65
CA LEU A 80 10.57 -0.91 -0.79
C LEU A 80 10.78 0.51 -1.32
N GLY A 81 10.59 1.54 -0.49
CA GLY A 81 10.71 2.94 -0.88
C GLY A 81 9.66 3.40 -1.90
N LEU A 82 8.45 2.87 -1.83
CA LEU A 82 7.35 3.13 -2.77
C LEU A 82 6.51 4.35 -2.32
N HIS A 83 7.11 5.54 -2.38
CA HIS A 83 6.52 6.80 -1.96
C HIS A 83 5.23 7.15 -2.72
N THR A 84 5.13 6.79 -4.01
CA THR A 84 3.92 7.03 -4.80
C THR A 84 2.71 6.25 -4.27
N ILE A 85 2.90 4.98 -3.89
CA ILE A 85 1.85 4.15 -3.29
C ILE A 85 1.47 4.73 -1.92
N LEU A 86 2.47 5.08 -1.10
CA LEU A 86 2.24 5.65 0.22
C LEU A 86 1.43 6.94 0.18
N GLN A 87 1.71 7.84 -0.77
CA GLN A 87 0.96 9.08 -0.93
C GLN A 87 -0.48 8.84 -1.41
N LYS A 88 -0.69 7.87 -2.29
CA LYS A 88 -2.00 7.56 -2.87
C LYS A 88 -2.95 6.87 -1.88
N TYR A 89 -2.42 6.04 -1.00
CA TYR A 89 -3.21 5.18 -0.11
C TYR A 89 -3.06 5.51 1.38
N GLN A 90 -2.34 6.58 1.72
CA GLN A 90 -2.45 7.17 3.04
C GLN A 90 -3.89 7.67 3.25
N PRO A 91 -4.46 7.52 4.46
CA PRO A 91 -5.75 8.09 4.75
C PRO A 91 -5.62 9.63 4.68
N MET A 92 -6.53 10.28 3.95
CA MET A 92 -6.69 11.74 4.01
C MET A 92 -7.20 12.11 5.41
N GLY A 93 -6.29 12.30 6.36
CA GLY A 93 -6.63 12.61 7.75
C GLY A 93 -5.53 12.21 8.72
N GLY A 94 -4.52 13.06 8.82
CA GLY A 94 -3.64 13.19 9.97
C GLY A 94 -3.79 14.60 10.54
#